data_AF-A0A094CNP3-F1
#
_entry.id   AF-A0A094CNP3-F1
#
_cell.length_a   1.000
_cell.length_b   1.000
_cell.length_c   1.000
_cell.angle_alpha   90.00
_cell.angle_beta   90.00
_cell.angle_gamma   90.00
#
_symmetry.space_group_name_H-M   'P 1'
#
loop_
_entity.id
_entity.type
_entity.pdbx_description
1 polymer ?
#
loop_
_entity_poly.entity_id
_entity_poly.type
_entity_poly.pdbx_seq_one_letter_code
_entity_poly.pdbx_strand_id
1 'polypeptide(L)'
;MFNGPYGPRVAMDEYESILMVASGFGIAAHLPHLKKLIYGYNARIVRARRIHLVWQIRDKADGLAAQSLLNSVLDEDKLDDGCILEVSVYLEYSDSPKFPFGNRATAYPGSAPLLEIFLAEVSG
;
A
#
# COMPACT_ATOMS: atom_id res chain seq x y z
N MET A 1 8.77 28.21 5.37
CA MET A 1 10.09 27.63 5.66
C MET A 1 9.89 26.14 5.86
N PHE A 2 10.33 25.30 4.91
CA PHE A 2 10.20 23.85 5.00
C PHE A 2 11.55 23.28 5.43
N ASN A 3 11.65 22.78 6.65
CA ASN A 3 12.80 21.98 7.04
C ASN A 3 12.62 20.57 6.47
N GLY A 4 13.70 20.00 5.96
CA GLY A 4 13.69 18.74 5.20
C GLY A 4 13.11 17.53 5.94
N PRO A 5 13.04 16.37 5.27
CA PRO A 5 12.39 15.19 5.84
C PRO A 5 13.14 14.70 7.08
N TYR A 6 12.43 14.64 8.20
CA TYR A 6 12.93 14.13 9.49
C TYR A 6 12.75 12.62 9.67
N GLY A 7 12.10 11.96 8.70
CA GLY A 7 11.84 10.53 8.74
C GLY A 7 13.12 9.71 8.52
N PRO A 8 13.26 8.55 9.20
CA PRO A 8 14.39 7.67 8.99
C PRO A 8 14.40 7.13 7.55
N ARG A 9 15.60 6.94 6.99
CA ARG A 9 15.76 6.22 5.72
C ARG A 9 15.71 4.72 6.00
N VAL A 10 14.62 4.08 5.58
CA VAL A 10 14.51 2.62 5.60
C VAL A 10 14.99 2.09 4.25
N ALA A 11 16.02 1.22 4.25
CA ALA A 11 16.50 0.52 3.06
C ALA A 11 15.52 -0.59 2.70
N MET A 12 14.49 -0.25 1.92
CA MET A 12 13.47 -1.18 1.43
C MET A 12 13.85 -1.80 0.07
N ASP A 13 14.96 -1.37 -0.52
CA ASP A 13 15.45 -1.74 -1.85
C ASP A 13 16.22 -3.08 -1.89
N GLU A 14 16.61 -3.59 -0.72
CA GLU A 14 17.34 -4.87 -0.58
C GLU A 14 16.43 -6.10 -0.58
N TYR A 15 15.13 -5.92 -0.33
CA TYR A 15 14.15 -7.00 -0.18
C TYR A 15 13.37 -7.25 -1.47
N GLU A 16 13.05 -8.53 -1.72
CA GLU A 16 12.26 -8.94 -2.88
C GLU A 16 10.75 -8.85 -2.62
N SER A 17 10.30 -9.26 -1.43
CA SER A 17 8.91 -9.16 -0.98
C SER A 17 8.78 -8.18 0.18
N ILE A 18 7.79 -7.29 0.11
CA ILE A 18 7.58 -6.23 1.11
C ILE A 18 6.11 -6.26 1.55
N LEU A 19 5.87 -6.48 2.84
CA LEU A 19 4.56 -6.32 3.47
C LEU A 19 4.50 -4.96 4.18
N MET A 20 3.60 -4.08 3.74
CA MET A 20 3.32 -2.79 4.35
C MET A 20 1.99 -2.86 5.10
N VAL A 21 1.99 -2.46 6.38
CA VAL A 21 0.79 -2.43 7.21
C VAL A 21 0.54 -1.01 7.69
N ALA A 22 -0.67 -0.51 7.43
CA ALA A 22 -1.08 0.83 7.84
C ALA A 22 -2.48 0.82 8.47
N SER A 23 -2.75 1.79 9.35
CA SER A 23 -4.07 2.04 9.91
C SER A 23 -4.44 3.51 9.83
N GLY A 24 -5.68 3.83 9.44
CA GLY A 24 -6.18 5.20 9.30
C GLY A 24 -5.26 6.07 8.47
N PHE A 25 -4.98 7.29 8.93
CA PHE A 25 -4.01 8.22 8.31
C PHE A 25 -2.55 7.74 8.25
N GLY A 26 -2.19 6.66 8.97
CA GLY A 26 -0.82 6.11 8.96
C GLY A 26 -0.34 5.70 7.56
N ILE A 27 -1.26 5.54 6.60
CA ILE A 27 -0.95 5.32 5.19
C ILE A 27 -0.16 6.48 4.57
N ALA A 28 -0.34 7.72 5.04
CA ALA A 28 0.33 8.90 4.50
C ALA A 28 1.86 8.82 4.60
N ALA A 29 2.37 8.16 5.64
CA ALA A 29 3.81 7.92 5.79
C ALA A 29 4.33 6.90 4.76
N HIS A 30 3.52 5.91 4.40
CA HIS A 30 3.92 4.80 3.53
C HIS A 30 3.88 5.17 2.04
N LEU A 31 2.93 6.00 1.62
CA LEU A 31 2.68 6.32 0.21
C LEU A 31 3.91 6.89 -0.53
N PRO A 32 4.71 7.82 0.04
CA PRO A 32 5.96 8.26 -0.60
C PRO A 32 7.00 7.15 -0.77
N HIS A 33 7.13 6.26 0.21
CA HIS A 33 8.03 5.11 0.12
C HIS A 33 7.56 4.11 -0.95
N LEU A 34 6.25 3.88 -1.01
CA LEU A 34 5.63 3.01 -1.99
C LEU A 34 5.84 3.53 -3.42
N LYS A 35 5.64 4.83 -3.67
CA LYS A 35 5.95 5.45 -4.97
C LYS A 35 7.42 5.28 -5.35
N LYS A 36 8.34 5.46 -4.39
CA LYS A 36 9.76 5.27 -4.64
C LYS A 36 10.11 3.82 -5.03
N LEU A 37 9.46 2.83 -4.40
CA LEU A 37 9.66 1.42 -4.72
C LEU A 37 9.13 1.07 -6.11
N ILE A 38 7.91 1.52 -6.45
CA ILE A 38 7.32 1.32 -7.79
C ILE A 38 8.19 1.98 -8.86
N TYR A 39 8.61 3.23 -8.64
CA TYR A 39 9.54 3.90 -9.55
C TYR A 39 10.84 3.12 -9.71
N GLY A 40 11.44 2.67 -8.60
CA GLY A 40 12.65 1.87 -8.61
C GLY A 40 12.48 0.54 -9.36
N TYR A 41 11.32 -0.09 -9.25
CA TYR A 41 10.98 -1.31 -9.97
C TYR A 41 10.86 -1.04 -11.48
N ASN A 42 10.13 0.02 -11.85
CA ASN A 42 9.99 0.49 -13.23
C ASN A 42 11.32 0.84 -13.88
N ALA A 43 12.24 1.43 -13.12
CA ALA A 43 13.59 1.73 -13.57
C ALA A 43 14.56 0.54 -13.51
N ARG A 44 14.13 -0.64 -13.01
CA ARG A 44 14.97 -1.83 -12.77
C ARG A 44 16.14 -1.59 -11.81
N ILE A 45 15.98 -0.67 -10.87
CA ILE A 45 17.03 -0.24 -9.91
C ILE A 45 16.90 -0.99 -8.56
N VAL A 46 15.69 -1.42 -8.18
CA VAL A 46 15.43 -2.10 -6.90
C VAL A 46 15.16 -3.59 -7.09
N ARG A 47 15.37 -4.37 -6.01
CA ARG A 47 15.11 -5.82 -6.01
C ARG A 47 13.64 -6.18 -5.74
N ALA A 48 12.84 -5.24 -5.24
CA ALA A 48 11.43 -5.49 -4.94
C ALA A 48 10.68 -6.04 -6.16
N ARG A 49 10.03 -7.18 -5.99
CA ARG A 49 9.20 -7.87 -6.98
C ARG A 49 7.75 -8.02 -6.55
N ARG A 50 7.47 -7.99 -5.24
CA ARG A 50 6.11 -8.06 -4.70
C ARG A 50 5.97 -7.12 -3.52
N ILE A 51 4.92 -6.30 -3.55
CA ILE A 51 4.57 -5.37 -2.48
C ILE A 51 3.11 -5.62 -2.12
N HIS A 52 2.86 -6.04 -0.89
CA HIS A 52 1.51 -6.17 -0.35
C HIS A 52 1.24 -5.05 0.65
N LEU A 53 0.26 -4.20 0.34
CA LEU A 53 -0.22 -3.16 1.25
C LEU A 53 -1.51 -3.61 1.91
N VAL A 54 -1.46 -3.77 3.23
CA VAL A 54 -2.62 -4.00 4.09
C VAL A 54 -2.98 -2.71 4.80
N TRP A 55 -4.19 -2.20 4.55
CA TRP A 55 -4.65 -0.94 5.12
C TRP A 55 -5.95 -1.10 5.92
N GLN A 56 -5.88 -0.87 7.23
CA GLN A 56 -7.04 -0.85 8.13
C GLN A 56 -7.66 0.55 8.18
N ILE A 57 -8.93 0.67 7.80
CA ILE A 57 -9.68 1.92 7.83
C ILE A 57 -10.81 1.82 8.86
N ARG A 58 -10.76 2.70 9.85
CA ARG A 58 -11.80 2.81 10.90
C ARG A 58 -12.86 3.84 10.55
N ASP A 59 -12.44 4.97 10.00
CA ASP A 59 -13.30 6.06 9.59
C ASP A 59 -13.28 6.22 8.06
N LYS A 60 -14.46 6.37 7.46
CA LYS A 60 -14.64 6.66 6.04
C LYS A 60 -13.86 7.91 5.61
N ALA A 61 -13.71 8.90 6.48
CA ALA A 61 -12.97 10.14 6.22
C ALA A 61 -11.49 9.87 5.91
N ASP A 62 -10.84 8.98 6.65
CA ASP A 62 -9.43 8.60 6.43
C ASP A 62 -9.25 8.00 5.04
N GLY A 63 -10.18 7.12 4.65
CA GLY A 63 -10.22 6.50 3.34
C GLY A 63 -10.33 7.53 2.21
N LEU A 64 -11.22 8.52 2.37
CA LEU A 64 -11.50 9.54 1.36
C LEU A 64 -10.30 10.49 1.19
N ALA A 65 -9.67 10.87 2.31
CA ALA A 65 -8.52 11.76 2.32
C ALA A 65 -7.31 11.17 1.57
N ALA A 66 -7.09 9.85 1.67
CA ALA A 66 -5.97 9.18 1.02
C ALA A 66 -6.34 8.51 -0.32
N GLN A 67 -7.60 8.55 -0.73
CA GLN A 67 -8.11 7.87 -1.93
C GLN A 67 -7.35 8.29 -3.20
N SER A 68 -7.24 9.60 -3.46
CA SER A 68 -6.56 10.12 -4.66
C SER A 68 -5.10 9.71 -4.70
N LEU A 69 -4.44 9.71 -3.54
CA LEU A 69 -3.04 9.32 -3.42
C LEU A 69 -2.86 7.83 -3.67
N LEU A 70 -3.68 6.97 -3.05
CA LEU A 70 -3.63 5.52 -3.31
C LEU A 70 -3.93 5.20 -4.78
N ASN A 71 -4.93 5.85 -5.38
CA ASN A 71 -5.25 5.64 -6.79
C ASN A 71 -4.12 6.10 -7.72
N SER A 72 -3.41 7.19 -7.39
CA SER A 72 -2.23 7.60 -8.15
C SER A 72 -1.12 6.55 -8.10
N VAL A 73 -0.92 5.92 -6.95
CA VAL A 73 0.09 4.85 -6.79
C VAL A 73 -0.28 3.61 -7.62
N LEU A 74 -1.56 3.21 -7.59
CA LEU A 74 -2.07 2.10 -8.42
C LEU A 74 -1.96 2.37 -9.92
N ASP A 75 -2.05 3.64 -10.33
CA ASP A 75 -1.90 4.05 -11.72
C ASP A 75 -0.43 4.07 -12.18
N GLU A 76 0.47 4.49 -11.29
CA GLU A 76 1.93 4.47 -11.51
C GLU A 76 2.51 3.04 -11.55
N ASP A 77 1.87 2.09 -10.85
CA ASP A 77 2.25 0.67 -10.86
C ASP A 77 1.73 -0.06 -12.11
N LYS A 78 2.11 0.44 -13.29
CA LYS A 78 1.78 -0.17 -14.58
C LYS A 78 3.05 -0.29 -15.42
N LEU A 79 3.53 -1.52 -15.58
CA LEU A 79 4.57 -1.89 -16.54
C LEU A 79 4.05 -2.96 -17.49
N ASP A 80 4.70 -3.07 -18.64
CA ASP A 80 4.45 -4.11 -19.64
C ASP A 80 4.57 -5.55 -19.07
N ASP A 81 5.40 -5.75 -18.03
CA ASP A 81 5.66 -7.05 -17.38
C ASP A 81 4.70 -7.36 -16.21
N GLY A 82 3.68 -6.53 -15.99
CA GLY A 82 2.70 -6.69 -14.91
C GLY A 82 2.88 -5.69 -13.78
N CYS A 83 2.23 -5.96 -12.65
CA CYS A 83 2.13 -5.02 -11.54
C CYS A 83 2.65 -5.67 -10.25
N ILE A 84 3.39 -4.92 -9.43
CA ILE A 84 4.01 -5.47 -8.21
C ILE A 84 3.26 -5.11 -6.94
N LEU A 85 2.29 -4.20 -7.02
CA LEU A 85 1.50 -3.76 -5.88
C LEU A 85 0.17 -4.52 -5.78
N GLU A 86 -0.01 -5.19 -4.66
CA GLU A 86 -1.28 -5.73 -4.19
C GLU A 86 -1.79 -4.87 -3.04
N VAL A 87 -3.08 -4.51 -3.05
CA VAL A 87 -3.69 -3.67 -1.99
C VAL A 87 -4.92 -4.36 -1.42
N SER A 88 -4.86 -4.66 -0.12
CA SER A 88 -5.96 -5.20 0.67
C SER A 88 -6.40 -4.15 1.70
N VAL A 89 -7.62 -3.65 1.54
CA VAL A 89 -8.19 -2.64 2.44
C VAL A 89 -9.23 -3.27 3.33
N TYR A 90 -9.13 -3.07 4.63
CA TYR A 90 -10.06 -3.60 5.63
C TYR A 90 -10.88 -2.45 6.20
N LEU A 91 -12.21 -2.54 6.07
CA LEU A 91 -13.15 -1.49 6.46
C LEU A 91 -13.89 -1.91 7.75
N GLU A 92 -13.63 -1.22 8.86
CA GLU A 92 -14.33 -1.46 10.14
C GLU A 92 -15.76 -0.89 10.14
N TYR A 93 -16.15 -0.08 9.15
CA TYR A 93 -17.52 0.41 8.97
C TYR A 93 -18.24 -0.35 7.84
N SER A 94 -19.48 -0.76 8.07
CA SER A 94 -20.18 -1.77 7.26
C SER A 94 -21.02 -1.22 6.08
N ASP A 95 -20.81 0.00 5.63
CA ASP A 95 -21.61 0.61 4.56
C ASP A 95 -21.12 0.23 3.14
N SER A 96 -21.18 -1.07 2.81
CA SER A 96 -21.16 -1.60 1.44
C SER A 96 -19.89 -1.35 0.57
N PRO A 97 -19.64 -2.17 -0.47
CA PRO A 97 -18.29 -2.63 -0.80
C PRO A 97 -17.56 -1.81 -1.87
N LYS A 98 -18.09 -0.67 -2.32
CA LYS A 98 -17.44 0.13 -3.37
C LYS A 98 -16.86 1.40 -2.77
N PHE A 99 -15.89 1.22 -1.90
CA PHE A 99 -14.99 2.33 -1.63
C PHE A 99 -14.21 2.62 -2.93
N PRO A 100 -14.09 3.89 -3.36
CA PRO A 100 -13.62 4.25 -4.70
C PRO A 100 -12.09 4.13 -4.88
N PHE A 101 -11.51 3.03 -4.40
CA PHE A 101 -10.16 2.63 -4.74
C PHE A 101 -10.14 2.03 -6.15
N GLY A 102 -9.02 2.17 -6.85
CA GLY A 102 -8.86 1.65 -8.20
C GLY A 102 -9.15 0.15 -8.27
N ASN A 103 -9.45 -0.35 -9.49
CA ASN A 103 -9.87 -1.74 -9.74
C ASN A 103 -8.92 -2.85 -9.24
N ARG A 104 -7.74 -2.47 -8.76
CA ARG A 104 -6.67 -3.35 -8.26
C ARG A 104 -6.57 -3.39 -6.74
N ALA A 105 -7.34 -2.58 -6.02
CA ALA A 105 -7.48 -2.66 -4.58
C ALA A 105 -8.72 -3.49 -4.23
N THR A 106 -8.55 -4.43 -3.29
CA THR A 106 -9.63 -5.27 -2.80
C THR A 106 -10.05 -4.82 -1.41
N ALA A 107 -11.34 -4.55 -1.22
CA ALA A 107 -11.89 -4.15 0.07
C ALA A 107 -12.57 -5.34 0.78
N TYR A 108 -12.26 -5.51 2.06
CA TYR A 108 -12.79 -6.55 2.94
C TYR A 108 -13.50 -5.90 4.13
N PRO A 109 -14.62 -6.47 4.61
CA PRO A 109 -15.25 -5.99 5.83
C PRO A 109 -14.47 -6.44 7.07
N GLY A 110 -14.46 -5.60 8.11
CA GLY A 110 -13.93 -5.93 9.43
C GLY A 110 -12.45 -5.59 9.61
N SER A 111 -11.79 -6.35 10.49
CA SER A 111 -10.38 -6.17 10.86
C SER A 111 -9.47 -7.07 10.01
N ALA A 112 -8.31 -6.56 9.64
CA ALA A 112 -7.28 -7.31 8.95
C ALA A 112 -6.77 -8.47 9.81
N PRO A 113 -6.83 -9.74 9.33
CA PRO A 113 -6.22 -10.88 10.01
C PRO A 113 -4.70 -10.88 9.73
N LEU A 114 -3.97 -9.93 10.34
CA LEU A 114 -2.54 -9.68 10.03
C LEU A 114 -1.66 -10.91 10.17
N LEU A 115 -1.95 -11.80 11.13
CA LEU A 115 -1.20 -13.03 11.31
C LEU A 115 -1.36 -13.98 10.12
N GLU A 116 -2.58 -14.15 9.63
CA GLU A 116 -2.87 -15.03 8.49
C GLU A 116 -2.26 -14.47 7.20
N ILE A 117 -2.38 -13.16 7.00
CA ILE A 117 -1.76 -12.46 5.86
C ILE A 117 -0.23 -12.64 5.91
N PHE A 118 0.39 -12.39 7.07
CA PHE A 118 1.83 -12.55 7.21
C PHE A 118 2.28 -13.99 6.92
N LEU A 119 1.57 -14.98 7.43
CA LEU A 119 1.88 -16.39 7.17
C LEU A 119 1.73 -16.75 5.68
N ALA A 120 0.72 -16.20 5.00
CA ALA A 120 0.55 -16.38 3.56
C ALA A 120 1.71 -15.75 2.76
N GLU A 121 2.13 -14.53 3.11
CA GLU A 121 3.25 -13.84 2.44
C GLU A 121 4.60 -14.55 2.64
N VAL A 122 4.83 -15.14 3.82
CA VAL A 122 6.07 -15.91 4.09
C VAL A 122 6.07 -17.26 3.37
N SER A 123 4.89 -17.83 3.12
CA SER A 123 4.76 -19.15 2.48
C SER A 123 4.98 -19.15 0.97
N GLY A 124 4.90 -17.96 0.33
CA GLY A 124 5.26 -17.73 -1.07
C GLY A 124 4.19 -18.12 -2.09
#